data_AF-A0A537HD23-F1
#
_entry.id   AF-A0A537HD23-F1
#
_cell.length_a   1.000
_cell.length_b   1.000
_cell.length_c   1.000
_cell.angle_alpha   90.00
_cell.angle_beta   90.00
_cell.angle_gamma   90.00
#
_symmetry.space_group_name_H-M   'P 1'
#
loop_
_entity.id
_entity.type
_entity.pdbx_description
1 polymer ?
#
loop_
_entity_poly.entity_id
_entity_poly.type
_entity_poly.pdbx_seq_one_letter_code
_entity_poly.pdbx_strand_id
1 'polypeptide(L)'
;FSAEWCGDCVAYVPALAKSLAIAKNNMIQARVIDHDNYRDMGDEMGVGKLPTIIVFDKNWKEIGRFIETPKKYGTVEEELCGILDSGSESAKV
;
A
#
# COMPACT_ATOMS: atom_id res chain seq x y z
N PHE A 1 2.68 -0.37 -5.90
CA PHE A 1 3.62 -0.27 -7.04
C PHE A 1 4.95 -0.89 -6.67
N SER A 2 5.43 -1.79 -7.52
CA SER A 2 6.64 -2.60 -7.33
C SER A 2 7.40 -2.71 -8.65
N ALA A 3 8.68 -3.06 -8.60
CA ALA A 3 9.47 -3.45 -9.77
C ALA A 3 10.46 -4.57 -9.40
N GLU A 4 10.85 -5.39 -10.36
CA GLU A 4 11.76 -6.53 -10.13
C GLU A 4 13.19 -6.12 -9.76
N TRP A 5 13.66 -4.96 -10.26
CA TRP A 5 15.00 -4.43 -9.99
C TRP A 5 15.11 -3.72 -8.63
N CYS A 6 14.00 -3.55 -7.91
CA CYS A 6 13.93 -2.82 -6.65
C CYS A 6 14.14 -3.78 -5.47
N GLY A 7 15.32 -3.72 -4.84
CA GLY A 7 15.68 -4.60 -3.71
C GLY A 7 14.70 -4.51 -2.54
N ASP A 8 14.28 -3.31 -2.17
CA ASP A 8 13.26 -3.08 -1.13
C ASP A 8 11.90 -3.69 -1.51
N CYS A 9 11.54 -3.63 -2.78
CA CYS A 9 10.29 -4.22 -3.27
C CYS A 9 10.28 -5.74 -3.08
N VAL A 10 11.40 -6.41 -3.38
CA VAL A 10 11.55 -7.86 -3.19
C VAL A 10 11.46 -8.24 -1.71
N ALA A 11 11.86 -7.37 -0.79
CA ALA A 11 11.76 -7.63 0.65
C ALA A 11 10.34 -7.35 1.19
N TYR A 12 9.78 -6.18 0.91
CA TYR A 12 8.57 -5.68 1.58
C TYR A 12 7.26 -6.17 0.95
N VAL A 13 7.18 -6.27 -0.38
CA VAL A 13 5.95 -6.69 -1.08
C VAL A 13 5.50 -8.10 -0.68
N PRO A 14 6.37 -9.14 -0.64
CA PRO A 14 5.93 -10.46 -0.21
C PRO A 14 5.60 -10.53 1.28
N ALA A 15 6.24 -9.72 2.13
CA ALA A 15 5.87 -9.63 3.54
C ALA A 15 4.46 -9.07 3.71
N LEU A 16 4.15 -7.96 3.03
CA LEU A 16 2.81 -7.36 3.02
C LEU A 16 1.74 -8.34 2.50
N ALA A 17 2.04 -9.04 1.40
CA ALA A 17 1.13 -10.03 0.83
C ALA A 17 0.82 -11.17 1.82
N LYS A 18 1.81 -11.63 2.58
CA LYS A 18 1.61 -12.64 3.64
C LYS A 18 0.74 -12.10 4.77
N SER A 19 1.00 -10.90 5.27
CA SER A 19 0.21 -10.30 6.35
C SER A 19 -1.27 -10.15 5.96
N LEU A 20 -1.53 -9.72 4.72
CA LEU A 20 -2.88 -9.62 4.19
C LEU A 20 -3.56 -10.99 4.02
N ALA A 21 -2.81 -12.00 3.58
CA ALA A 21 -3.32 -13.37 3.48
C ALA A 21 -3.64 -13.97 4.87
N ILE A 22 -2.85 -13.65 5.90
CA ILE A 22 -3.07 -14.08 7.28
C ILE A 22 -4.29 -13.37 7.88
N ALA A 23 -4.46 -12.07 7.61
CA ALA A 23 -5.59 -11.30 8.11
C ALA A 23 -6.95 -11.84 7.63
N LYS A 24 -6.98 -12.57 6.49
CA LYS A 24 -8.18 -13.19 5.90
C LYS A 24 -9.40 -12.25 5.88
N ASN A 25 -9.15 -10.96 5.68
CA ASN A 25 -10.20 -9.95 5.71
C ASN A 25 -10.75 -9.75 4.31
N ASN A 26 -11.96 -10.24 4.05
CA ASN A 26 -12.62 -10.09 2.75
C ASN A 26 -12.92 -8.63 2.36
N MET A 27 -12.82 -7.68 3.30
CA MET A 27 -12.99 -6.25 3.02
C MET A 27 -11.73 -5.60 2.44
N ILE A 28 -10.58 -6.28 2.49
CA ILE A 28 -9.30 -5.74 2.02
C ILE A 28 -8.88 -6.50 0.76
N GLN A 29 -8.73 -5.77 -0.35
CA GLN A 29 -8.07 -6.27 -1.55
C GLN A 29 -6.74 -5.55 -1.73
N ALA A 30 -5.69 -6.32 -1.94
CA ALA A 30 -4.40 -5.79 -2.37
C ALA A 30 -4.04 -6.32 -3.75
N ARG A 31 -3.45 -5.44 -4.55
CA ARG A 31 -2.90 -5.78 -5.86
C ARG A 31 -1.50 -5.19 -5.98
N VAL A 32 -0.59 -5.99 -6.53
CA VAL A 32 0.74 -5.52 -6.88
C VAL A 32 0.68 -5.04 -8.32
N ILE A 33 1.00 -3.77 -8.52
CA ILE A 33 1.10 -3.15 -9.84
C ILE A 33 2.58 -3.02 -10.17
N ASP A 34 2.97 -3.56 -11.32
CA ASP A 34 4.31 -3.40 -11.86
C ASP A 34 4.49 -1.98 -12.38
N HIS A 35 5.48 -1.26 -11.85
CA HIS A 35 5.69 0.13 -12.17
C HIS A 35 6.19 0.32 -13.61
N ASP A 36 6.95 -0.62 -14.16
CA ASP A 36 7.54 -0.48 -15.50
C ASP A 36 6.52 -0.72 -16.61
N ASN A 37 5.58 -1.66 -16.40
CA ASN A 37 4.48 -1.92 -17.31
C ASN A 37 3.33 -0.91 -17.22
N TYR A 38 3.15 -0.24 -16.06
CA TYR A 38 2.04 0.68 -15.80
C TYR A 38 2.54 2.07 -15.36
N ARG A 39 3.49 2.62 -16.12
CA ARG A 39 4.13 3.90 -15.82
C ARG A 39 3.15 5.07 -15.83
N ASP A 40 2.28 5.14 -16.83
CA ASP A 40 1.26 6.20 -16.95
C ASP A 40 0.33 6.24 -15.73
N MET A 41 -0.11 5.06 -15.26
CA MET A 41 -0.90 4.97 -14.02
C MET A 41 -0.11 5.38 -12.79
N GLY A 42 1.18 5.01 -12.73
CA GLY A 42 2.07 5.43 -11.66
C GLY A 42 2.22 6.95 -11.61
N ASP A 43 2.40 7.59 -12.76
CA ASP A 43 2.53 9.05 -12.88
C ASP A 43 1.24 9.77 -12.47
N GLU A 44 0.08 9.30 -12.95
CA GLU A 44 -1.24 9.83 -12.58
C GLU A 44 -1.50 9.74 -11.06
N MET A 45 -1.03 8.66 -10.43
CA MET A 45 -1.14 8.47 -8.97
C MET A 45 -0.01 9.17 -8.17
N GLY A 46 0.95 9.81 -8.83
CA GLY A 46 2.08 10.49 -8.19
C GLY A 46 3.09 9.54 -7.56
N VAL A 47 3.33 8.37 -8.18
CA VAL A 47 4.30 7.36 -7.73
C VAL A 47 5.69 7.72 -8.23
N GLY A 48 6.46 8.44 -7.41
CA GLY A 48 7.84 8.83 -7.75
C GLY A 48 8.93 7.88 -7.25
N LYS A 49 8.60 6.95 -6.34
CA LYS A 49 9.56 6.04 -5.71
C LYS A 49 8.97 4.65 -5.49
N LEU A 50 9.82 3.65 -5.30
CA LEU A 50 9.40 2.27 -5.08
C LEU A 50 10.06 1.69 -3.81
N PRO A 51 9.38 0.78 -3.09
CA PRO A 51 7.96 0.44 -3.23
C PRO A 51 7.05 1.58 -2.77
N THR A 52 5.96 1.83 -3.48
CA THR A 52 4.88 2.74 -3.03
C THR A 52 3.60 1.96 -2.83
N ILE A 53 3.04 2.05 -1.63
CA ILE A 53 1.80 1.39 -1.25
C ILE A 53 0.77 2.50 -1.02
N ILE A 54 -0.36 2.40 -1.71
CA ILE A 54 -1.46 3.35 -1.61
C ILE A 54 -2.68 2.57 -1.13
N VAL A 55 -3.34 3.12 -0.12
CA VAL A 55 -4.52 2.55 0.51
C VAL A 55 -5.73 3.39 0.12
N PHE A 56 -6.71 2.72 -0.47
CA PHE A 56 -7.97 3.32 -0.90
C PHE A 56 -9.11 2.82 -0.03
N ASP A 57 -10.07 3.69 0.25
CA ASP A 57 -11.37 3.32 0.83
C ASP A 57 -12.29 2.70 -0.24
N LYS A 58 -13.42 2.13 0.19
CA LYS A 58 -14.47 1.58 -0.69
C LYS A 58 -14.97 2.56 -1.77
N ASN A 59 -14.83 3.87 -1.54
CA ASN A 59 -15.22 4.91 -2.50
C ASN A 59 -14.08 5.31 -3.47
N TRP A 60 -13.01 4.53 -3.58
CA TRP A 60 -11.81 4.88 -4.38
C TRP A 60 -11.11 6.17 -3.95
N LYS A 61 -11.38 6.63 -2.73
CA LYS A 61 -10.68 7.77 -2.13
C LYS A 61 -9.40 7.26 -1.46
N GLU A 62 -8.29 7.89 -1.78
CA GLU A 62 -7.03 7.64 -1.05
C GLU A 62 -7.17 8.07 0.41
N ILE A 63 -6.97 7.13 1.32
CA ILE A 63 -6.96 7.39 2.77
C ILE A 63 -5.54 7.48 3.34
N GLY A 64 -4.56 6.94 2.63
CA GLY A 64 -3.16 7.07 2.97
C GLY A 64 -2.24 6.34 2.00
N ARG A 65 -0.96 6.71 2.05
CA ARG A 65 0.11 6.04 1.29
C ARG A 65 1.40 6.04 2.10
N PHE A 66 2.25 5.05 1.85
CA PHE A 66 3.62 5.02 2.37
C PHE A 66 4.60 4.60 1.27
N ILE A 67 5.83 5.12 1.37
CA ILE A 67 6.86 5.06 0.33
C ILE A 67 8.15 4.54 0.96
N GLU A 68 8.77 3.55 0.33
CA GLU A 68 10.03 2.89 0.75
C GLU A 68 9.92 2.16 2.09
N THR A 69 10.11 2.88 3.19
CA THR A 69 10.17 2.33 4.55
C THR A 69 9.07 2.98 5.40
N PRO A 70 8.35 2.21 6.23
CA PRO A 70 7.39 2.77 7.18
C PRO A 70 8.08 3.83 8.06
N LYS A 71 7.53 5.06 8.09
CA LYS A 71 8.19 6.22 8.73
C LYS A 71 7.73 6.50 10.16
N LYS A 72 6.52 6.07 10.55
CA LYS A 72 5.94 6.33 11.88
C LYS A 72 5.98 5.08 12.77
N TYR A 73 5.80 3.90 12.21
CA TYR A 73 5.75 2.62 12.92
C TYR A 73 6.89 1.72 12.46
N GLY A 74 7.35 0.83 13.34
CA GLY A 74 8.54 0.01 13.08
C GLY A 74 8.34 -1.02 11.96
N THR A 75 7.09 -1.29 11.58
CA THR A 75 6.72 -2.29 10.57
C THR A 75 5.68 -1.77 9.58
N VAL A 76 5.67 -2.38 8.39
CA VAL A 76 4.72 -2.08 7.31
C VAL A 76 3.28 -2.37 7.74
N GLU A 77 3.11 -3.38 8.58
CA GLU A 77 1.81 -3.85 9.09
C GLU A 77 1.18 -2.82 10.04
N GLU A 78 2.00 -2.22 10.91
CA GLU A 78 1.52 -1.17 11.83
C GLU A 78 1.14 0.13 11.09
N GLU A 79 1.91 0.56 10.09
CA GLU A 79 1.51 1.70 9.24
C GLU A 79 0.17 1.43 8.56
N LEU A 80 0.03 0.24 7.96
CA LEU A 80 -1.20 -0.14 7.28
C LEU A 80 -2.38 -0.13 8.25
N CYS A 81 -2.19 -0.66 9.46
CA CYS A 81 -3.21 -0.66 10.50
C CYS A 81 -3.60 0.77 10.91
N GLY A 82 -2.61 1.66 11.08
CA GLY A 82 -2.87 3.07 11.40
C GLY A 82 -3.62 3.83 10.30
N ILE A 83 -3.34 3.55 9.03
CA ILE A 83 -4.06 4.15 7.90
C ILE A 83 -5.51 3.65 7.86
N LEU A 84 -5.73 2.35 8.08
CA LEU A 84 -7.07 1.76 8.10
C LEU A 84 -7.91 2.27 9.27
N ASP A 85 -7.30 2.45 10.44
CA ASP A 85 -7.93 3.04 11.63
C ASP A 85 -8.36 4.49 11.37
N SER A 86 -7.43 5.33 10.88
CA SER A 86 -7.72 6.73 10.52
C SER A 86 -8.73 6.88 9.38
N GLY A 87 -8.79 5.92 8.45
CA GLY A 87 -9.77 5.90 7.35
C GLY A 87 -11.20 5.61 7.83
N SER A 88 -11.35 4.82 8.89
CA SER A 88 -12.65 4.44 9.44
C SER A 88 -13.39 5.58 10.14
N GLU A 89 -12.67 6.58 10.67
CA GLU A 89 -13.25 7.78 11.30
C GLU A 89 -13.87 8.75 10.29
N SER A 90 -13.37 8.78 9.05
CA SER A 90 -13.97 9.61 7.99
C SER A 90 -15.32 9.06 7.49
N ALA A 91 -15.69 7.82 7.84
CA ALA A 91 -16.93 7.17 7.42
C ALA A 91 -18.10 7.31 8.43
N LYS A 92 -17.91 8.07 9.51
CA LYS A 92 -18.92 8.28 10.57
C LYS A 92 -19.76 9.56 10.45
N VAL A 93 -19.75 10.24 9.29
CA VAL A 93 -20.58 11.44 9.04
C VAL A 93 -21.95 11.11 8.48
#